data_AF-A0A366JM21-F1
#
_entry.id   AF-A0A366JM21-F1
#
_cell.length_a   1.000
_cell.length_b   1.000
_cell.length_c   1.000
_cell.angle_alpha   90.00
_cell.angle_beta   90.00
_cell.angle_gamma   90.00
#
_symmetry.space_group_name_H-M   'P 1'
#
loop_
_entity.id
_entity.type
_entity.pdbx_description
1 polymer ?
#
loop_
_entity_poly.entity_id
_entity_poly.type
_entity_poly.pdbx_seq_one_letter_code
_entity_poly.pdbx_strand_id
1 'polypeptide(L)'
;MKQIVELNEQTRNQISVIEQKCEKLAEKLLNNYKTDFQTGGENLVVDLIRTIKGRGASENDVFKVDYESILELGIETEDDFFPNAYIPIWKCKQEMFHSVGYLTNLDIDSIEKKMMIMIEEMLADREEGEKYE
;
A
#
# COMPACT_ATOMS: atom_id res chain seq x y z
N MET A 1 -4.77 -10.35 -9.31
CA MET A 1 -5.55 -9.12 -9.55
C MET A 1 -6.58 -9.42 -10.64
N LYS A 2 -7.77 -8.82 -10.54
CA LYS A 2 -8.88 -8.94 -11.48
C LYS A 2 -8.76 -7.83 -12.52
N GLN A 3 -8.71 -8.20 -13.79
CA GLN A 3 -8.75 -7.24 -14.89
C GLN A 3 -10.16 -6.64 -15.00
N ILE A 4 -10.25 -5.33 -15.19
CA ILE A 4 -11.47 -4.57 -15.41
C ILE A 4 -11.30 -3.78 -16.71
N VAL A 5 -12.12 -4.13 -17.72
CA VAL A 5 -12.12 -3.45 -19.03
C VAL A 5 -13.11 -2.28 -19.04
N GLU A 6 -14.18 -2.37 -18.22
CA GLU A 6 -15.21 -1.34 -18.14
C GLU A 6 -14.83 -0.27 -17.11
N LEU A 7 -14.10 0.76 -17.57
CA LEU A 7 -13.69 1.90 -16.75
C LEU A 7 -14.82 2.95 -16.71
N ASN A 8 -15.76 2.75 -15.79
CA ASN A 8 -16.92 3.61 -15.59
C ASN A 8 -17.04 4.08 -14.12
N GLU A 9 -18.08 4.86 -13.81
CA GLU A 9 -18.29 5.39 -12.45
C GLU A 9 -18.53 4.31 -11.39
N GLN A 10 -19.12 3.17 -11.76
CA GLN A 10 -19.25 2.05 -10.82
C GLN A 10 -17.87 1.48 -10.45
N THR A 11 -17.00 1.31 -11.43
CA THR A 11 -15.61 0.88 -11.23
C THR A 11 -14.84 1.91 -10.39
N ARG A 12 -15.01 3.21 -10.66
CA ARG A 12 -14.41 4.30 -9.85
C ARG A 12 -14.82 4.20 -8.39
N ASN A 13 -16.12 4.02 -8.13
CA ASN A 13 -16.64 3.88 -6.78
C ASN A 13 -16.09 2.63 -6.08
N GLN A 14 -15.96 1.50 -6.78
CA GLN A 14 -15.35 0.30 -6.21
C GLN A 14 -13.90 0.54 -5.78
N ILE A 15 -13.11 1.24 -6.61
CA ILE A 15 -11.71 1.55 -6.32
C ILE A 15 -11.60 2.55 -5.17
N SER A 16 -12.40 3.62 -5.18
CA SER A 16 -12.44 4.59 -4.09
C SER A 16 -12.79 3.93 -2.75
N VAL A 17 -13.77 3.02 -2.73
CA VAL A 17 -14.16 2.30 -1.51
C VAL A 17 -13.03 1.42 -0.96
N ILE A 18 -12.31 0.69 -1.80
CA ILE A 18 -11.20 -0.15 -1.32
C ILE A 18 -9.99 0.68 -0.90
N GLU A 19 -9.68 1.77 -1.62
CA GLU A 19 -8.62 2.71 -1.25
C GLU A 19 -8.91 3.35 0.12
N GLN A 20 -10.12 3.87 0.36
CA GLN A 20 -10.52 4.42 1.66
C GLN A 20 -10.46 3.39 2.79
N LYS A 21 -10.76 2.11 2.50
CA LYS A 21 -10.58 1.04 3.48
C LYS A 21 -9.10 0.79 3.79
N CYS A 22 -8.24 0.88 2.78
CA CYS A 22 -6.79 0.75 2.96
C CYS A 22 -6.21 1.92 3.76
N GLU A 23 -6.67 3.16 3.54
CA GLU A 23 -6.26 4.32 4.35
C GLU A 23 -6.61 4.13 5.84
N LYS A 24 -7.82 3.67 6.14
CA LYS A 24 -8.24 3.38 7.51
C LYS A 24 -7.46 2.22 8.12
N LEU A 25 -7.13 1.21 7.30
CA LEU A 25 -6.33 0.07 7.73
C LEU A 25 -4.89 0.50 8.04
N ALA A 26 -4.29 1.36 7.21
CA ALA A 26 -2.98 1.95 7.43
C ALA A 26 -2.93 2.66 8.79
N GLU A 27 -3.89 3.56 9.07
CA GLU A 27 -3.98 4.25 10.35
C GLU A 27 -4.14 3.28 11.54
N LYS A 28 -4.97 2.23 11.37
CA LYS A 28 -5.14 1.19 12.38
C LYS A 28 -3.83 0.46 12.68
N LEU A 29 -3.12 0.00 11.65
CA LEU A 29 -1.87 -0.75 11.79
C LEU A 29 -0.76 0.12 12.38
N LEU A 30 -0.61 1.36 11.88
CA LEU A 30 0.33 2.31 12.45
C LEU A 30 0.07 2.52 13.94
N ASN A 31 -1.18 2.72 14.36
CA ASN A 31 -1.50 2.90 15.77
C ASN A 31 -1.24 1.66 16.64
N ASN A 32 -1.41 0.47 16.08
CA ASN A 32 -1.18 -0.79 16.80
C ASN A 32 0.30 -1.08 17.01
N TYR A 33 1.16 -0.74 16.04
CA TYR A 33 2.56 -1.15 16.03
C TYR A 33 3.56 0.00 16.23
N LYS A 34 3.14 1.28 16.19
CA LYS A 34 4.07 2.42 16.28
C LYS A 34 5.06 2.34 17.44
N THR A 35 4.65 1.83 18.60
CA THR A 35 5.51 1.73 19.78
C THR A 35 6.59 0.66 19.63
N ASP A 36 6.32 -0.39 18.85
CA ASP A 36 7.25 -1.48 18.61
C ASP A 36 8.41 -1.05 17.70
N PHE A 37 8.22 0.05 16.94
CA PHE A 37 9.21 0.60 16.02
C PHE A 37 9.90 1.87 16.56
N GLN A 38 9.45 2.42 17.69
CA GLN A 38 9.96 3.70 18.26
C GLN A 38 11.34 3.62 18.91
N THR A 39 12.00 2.46 18.90
CA THR A 39 13.37 2.30 19.36
C THR A 39 14.36 2.77 18.29
N GLY A 40 15.43 3.45 18.69
CA GLY A 40 16.53 3.79 17.78
C GLY A 40 16.28 4.94 16.79
N GLY A 41 15.18 5.71 16.93
CA GLY A 41 14.88 6.84 16.02
C GLY A 41 14.19 6.42 14.72
N GLU A 42 13.77 5.16 14.64
CA GLU A 42 12.99 4.63 13.54
C GLU A 42 11.50 4.79 13.81
N ASN A 43 10.70 4.85 12.75
CA ASN A 43 9.25 4.89 12.82
C ASN A 43 8.66 3.98 11.75
N LEU A 44 7.66 3.19 12.14
CA LEU A 44 6.84 2.47 11.19
C LEU A 44 6.07 3.47 10.33
N VAL A 45 6.08 3.26 9.02
CA VAL A 45 5.21 3.96 8.08
C VAL A 45 4.32 2.93 7.40
N VAL A 46 3.02 3.19 7.43
CA VAL A 46 2.02 2.41 6.69
C VAL A 46 1.14 3.40 5.96
N ASP A 47 1.13 3.38 4.63
CA ASP A 47 0.42 4.38 3.85
C ASP A 47 -0.17 3.84 2.54
N LEU A 48 -1.34 4.37 2.16
CA LEU A 48 -1.85 4.19 0.81
C LEU A 48 -1.24 5.26 -0.10
N ILE A 49 -0.36 4.83 -1.00
CA ILE A 49 0.30 5.71 -1.96
C ILE A 49 -0.43 5.61 -3.30
N ARG A 50 -0.66 6.77 -3.94
CA ARG A 50 -1.21 6.89 -5.28
C ARG A 50 -0.21 7.59 -6.17
N THR A 51 0.13 6.98 -7.30
CA THR A 51 1.10 7.57 -8.24
C THR A 51 0.67 7.46 -9.69
N ILE A 52 1.19 8.35 -10.53
CA ILE A 52 1.27 8.20 -11.98
C ILE A 52 2.73 8.33 -12.37
N LYS A 53 3.32 7.27 -12.93
CA LYS A 53 4.76 7.22 -13.27
C LYS A 53 5.65 7.65 -12.10
N GLY A 54 5.33 7.20 -10.89
CA GLY A 54 6.08 7.50 -9.66
C GLY A 54 5.89 8.91 -9.09
N ARG A 55 5.01 9.74 -9.68
CA ARG A 55 4.64 11.06 -9.12
C ARG A 55 3.30 10.96 -8.42
N GLY A 56 3.12 11.68 -7.31
CA GLY A 56 1.85 11.71 -6.57
C GLY A 56 0.64 11.97 -7.47
N ALA A 57 -0.44 11.22 -7.26
CA ALA A 57 -1.67 11.30 -8.03
C ALA A 57 -2.90 11.50 -7.14
N SER A 58 -3.96 12.08 -7.69
CA SER A 58 -5.25 12.24 -7.00
C SER A 58 -6.11 10.99 -7.19
N GLU A 59 -7.02 10.71 -6.25
CA GLU A 59 -8.09 9.70 -6.43
C GLU A 59 -8.92 9.89 -7.72
N ASN A 60 -9.02 11.13 -8.21
CA ASN A 60 -9.75 11.42 -9.45
C ASN A 60 -9.03 10.89 -10.70
N ASP A 61 -7.74 10.62 -10.59
CA ASP A 61 -6.87 10.17 -11.66
C ASP A 61 -6.90 8.66 -11.89
N VAL A 62 -7.76 7.92 -11.18
CA VAL A 62 -7.79 6.44 -11.13
C VAL A 62 -7.81 5.73 -12.50
N PHE A 63 -8.29 6.38 -13.56
CA PHE A 63 -8.31 5.84 -14.93
C PHE A 63 -7.22 6.39 -15.85
N LYS A 64 -6.35 7.28 -15.36
CA LYS A 64 -5.19 7.72 -16.13
C LYS A 64 -4.23 6.56 -16.32
N VAL A 65 -3.67 6.44 -17.51
CA VAL A 65 -2.63 5.45 -17.81
C VAL A 65 -1.45 5.66 -16.86
N ASP A 66 -0.91 4.54 -16.37
CA ASP A 66 0.17 4.48 -15.38
C ASP A 66 -0.23 4.93 -13.98
N TYR A 67 -1.52 5.15 -13.70
CA TYR A 67 -2.00 5.27 -12.33
C TYR A 67 -1.80 3.94 -11.60
N GLU A 68 -1.21 4.00 -10.42
CA GLU A 68 -1.08 2.87 -9.50
C GLU A 68 -1.38 3.32 -8.07
N SER A 69 -2.13 2.52 -7.32
CA SER A 69 -2.27 2.65 -5.87
C SER A 69 -1.79 1.40 -5.17
N ILE A 70 -0.99 1.61 -4.13
CA ILE A 70 -0.34 0.57 -3.33
C ILE A 70 -0.52 0.90 -1.85
N LEU A 71 -0.73 -0.12 -1.04
CA LEU A 71 -0.58 0.00 0.41
C LEU A 71 0.87 -0.37 0.74
N GLU A 72 1.68 0.61 1.10
CA GLU A 72 3.11 0.48 1.36
C GLU A 72 3.40 0.42 2.86
N LEU A 73 4.43 -0.34 3.19
CA LEU A 73 4.99 -0.53 4.51
C LEU A 73 6.49 -0.23 4.43
N GLY A 74 6.98 0.59 5.35
CA GLY A 74 8.39 0.93 5.42
C GLY A 74 8.79 1.48 6.77
N ILE A 75 10.07 1.82 6.86
CA ILE A 75 10.68 2.44 8.04
C ILE A 75 11.18 3.82 7.66
N GLU A 76 10.79 4.82 8.44
CA GLU A 76 11.31 6.17 8.34
C GLU A 76 12.26 6.44 9.51
N THR A 77 13.42 6.99 9.19
CA THR A 77 14.42 7.49 10.13
C THR A 77 14.52 9.01 9.99
N GLU A 78 15.35 9.67 10.79
CA GLU A 78 15.55 11.12 10.66
C GLU A 78 16.07 11.52 9.25
N ASP A 79 16.84 10.66 8.60
CA ASP A 79 17.56 10.97 7.37
C ASP A 79 16.94 10.32 6.12
N ASP A 80 16.33 9.14 6.26
CA ASP A 80 15.94 8.30 5.13
C ASP A 80 14.63 7.53 5.34
N PHE A 81 13.96 7.22 4.23
CA PHE A 81 12.83 6.28 4.16
C PHE A 81 13.24 4.98 3.44
N PHE A 82 13.00 3.86 4.10
CA PHE A 82 13.30 2.52 3.60
C PHE A 82 11.99 1.77 3.32
N PRO A 83 11.57 1.62 2.06
CA PRO A 83 10.41 0.82 1.73
C PRO A 83 10.74 -0.66 1.95
N ASN A 84 9.91 -1.36 2.73
CA ASN A 84 10.09 -2.79 3.02
C ASN A 84 9.22 -3.65 2.11
N ALA A 85 7.91 -3.37 2.07
CA ALA A 85 6.95 -4.18 1.34
C ALA A 85 5.74 -3.36 0.90
N TYR A 86 5.00 -3.87 -0.08
CA TYR A 86 3.76 -3.25 -0.50
C TYR A 86 2.74 -4.26 -1.03
N ILE A 87 1.46 -3.90 -0.96
CA ILE A 87 0.35 -4.63 -1.57
C ILE A 87 -0.25 -3.75 -2.68
N PRO A 88 -0.24 -4.19 -3.95
CA PRO A 88 -0.88 -3.46 -5.03
C PRO A 88 -2.40 -3.51 -4.88
N ILE A 89 -3.05 -2.35 -4.87
CA ILE A 89 -4.51 -2.20 -4.73
C ILE A 89 -5.16 -2.02 -6.10
N TRP A 90 -4.72 -1.04 -6.87
CA TRP A 90 -5.22 -0.77 -8.20
C TRP A 90 -4.09 -0.34 -9.13
N LYS A 91 -4.20 -0.68 -10.42
CA LYS A 91 -3.34 -0.14 -11.47
C LYS A 91 -4.12 0.04 -12.77
N CYS A 92 -3.91 1.16 -13.45
CA CYS A 92 -4.46 1.43 -14.78
C CYS A 92 -3.32 1.42 -15.80
N LYS A 93 -3.45 0.61 -16.86
CA LYS A 93 -2.43 0.44 -17.90
C LYS A 93 -3.06 0.55 -19.27
N GLN A 94 -2.24 0.93 -20.24
CA GLN A 94 -2.62 0.89 -21.64
C GLN A 94 -2.30 -0.50 -22.21
N GLU A 95 -3.31 -1.20 -22.73
CA GLU A 95 -3.13 -2.46 -23.45
C GLU A 95 -3.65 -2.34 -24.88
N MET A 96 -2.77 -2.62 -25.85
CA MET A 96 -2.94 -2.39 -27.28
C MET A 96 -3.36 -0.94 -27.61
N PHE A 97 -4.63 -0.59 -27.40
CA PHE A 97 -5.23 0.72 -27.68
C PHE A 97 -6.29 1.18 -26.67
N HIS A 98 -6.54 0.43 -25.60
CA HIS A 98 -7.53 0.77 -24.59
C HIS A 98 -6.91 0.78 -23.19
N SER A 99 -7.48 1.60 -22.30
CA SER A 99 -7.10 1.58 -20.90
C SER A 99 -7.79 0.42 -20.21
N VAL A 100 -7.02 -0.37 -19.46
CA VAL A 100 -7.50 -1.47 -18.64
C VAL A 100 -7.05 -1.28 -17.21
N GLY A 101 -7.91 -1.68 -16.30
CA GLY A 101 -7.65 -1.66 -14.88
C GLY A 101 -7.33 -3.04 -14.33
N TYR A 102 -6.56 -3.09 -13.25
CA TYR A 102 -6.40 -4.29 -12.46
C TYR A 102 -6.62 -3.96 -11.00
N LEU A 103 -7.65 -4.56 -10.43
CA LEU A 103 -7.97 -4.43 -9.01
C LEU A 103 -7.44 -5.64 -8.26
N THR A 104 -6.97 -5.47 -7.03
CA THR A 104 -6.62 -6.58 -6.17
C THR A 104 -7.79 -7.57 -6.00
N ASN A 105 -7.47 -8.86 -5.87
CA ASN A 105 -8.46 -9.89 -5.56
C ASN A 105 -8.66 -10.08 -4.06
N LEU A 106 -7.88 -9.36 -3.25
CA LEU A 106 -7.90 -9.46 -1.81
C LEU A 106 -9.02 -8.57 -1.28
N ASP A 107 -9.81 -9.12 -0.35
CA ASP A 107 -10.66 -8.31 0.51
C ASP A 107 -9.82 -7.61 1.59
N ILE A 108 -10.44 -6.69 2.32
CA ILE A 108 -9.73 -5.88 3.32
C ILE A 108 -9.18 -6.73 4.46
N ASP A 109 -9.87 -7.81 4.85
CA ASP A 109 -9.42 -8.71 5.92
C ASP A 109 -8.17 -9.49 5.50
N SER A 110 -8.10 -9.89 4.22
CA SER A 110 -6.93 -10.55 3.65
C SER A 110 -5.75 -9.59 3.47
N ILE A 111 -6.02 -8.32 3.14
CA ILE A 111 -5.00 -7.26 3.10
C ILE A 111 -4.46 -7.03 4.51
N GLU A 112 -5.32 -6.88 5.51
CA GLU A 112 -4.93 -6.70 6.91
C GLU A 112 -4.03 -7.83 7.39
N LYS A 113 -4.44 -9.09 7.22
CA LYS A 113 -3.62 -10.26 7.61
C LYS A 113 -2.25 -10.25 6.95
N LYS A 114 -2.19 -9.91 5.65
CA LYS A 114 -0.91 -9.84 4.93
C LYS A 114 -0.01 -8.73 5.45
N MET A 115 -0.56 -7.55 5.72
CA MET A 115 0.20 -6.43 6.28
C MET A 115 0.71 -6.75 7.69
N MET A 116 -0.11 -7.38 8.54
CA MET A 116 0.32 -7.82 9.87
C MET A 116 1.49 -8.79 9.80
N ILE A 117 1.42 -9.79 8.91
CA ILE A 117 2.52 -10.75 8.69
C ILE A 117 3.79 -9.99 8.28
N MET A 118 3.71 -9.05 7.34
CA MET A 118 4.88 -8.26 6.91
C MET A 118 5.48 -7.43 8.06
N ILE A 119 4.63 -6.83 8.92
CA ILE A 119 5.09 -6.08 10.09
C ILE A 119 5.76 -7.01 11.12
N GLU A 120 5.18 -8.17 11.37
CA GLU A 120 5.74 -9.18 12.29
C GLU A 120 7.09 -9.72 11.79
N GLU A 121 7.22 -9.96 10.47
CA GLU A 121 8.48 -10.33 9.83
C GLU A 121 9.55 -9.23 10.03
N MET A 122 9.19 -7.95 9.83
CA MET A 122 10.09 -6.83 10.07
C MET A 122 10.55 -6.73 11.53
N LEU A 123 9.67 -7.02 12.50
CA LEU A 123 10.03 -7.04 13.92
C LEU A 123 10.97 -8.21 14.25
N ALA A 124 10.71 -9.40 13.71
CA ALA A 124 11.54 -10.57 13.92
C ALA A 124 12.97 -10.37 13.37
N ASP A 125 13.09 -9.81 12.16
CA ASP A 125 14.39 -9.52 11.55
C ASP A 125 15.23 -8.56 12.40
N ARG A 126 14.60 -7.60 13.08
CA ARG A 126 15.26 -6.67 14.01
C ARG A 126 15.78 -7.37 15.26
N GLU A 127 14.94 -8.19 15.90
CA GLU A 127 15.33 -8.94 17.09
C GLU A 127 16.48 -9.91 16.82
N GLU A 128 16.56 -10.44 15.59
CA GLU A 128 17.70 -11.26 15.18
C GLU A 128 18.95 -10.41 14.95
N GLY A 129 18.85 -9.27 14.27
CA GLY A 129 19.97 -8.34 14.05
C GLY A 129 20.62 -7.85 15.35
N GLU A 130 19.81 -7.43 16.32
CA GLU A 130 20.29 -6.93 17.63
C GLU A 130 20.97 -8.02 18.49
N LYS A 131 20.66 -9.31 18.27
CA LYS A 131 21.29 -10.42 19.02
C LYS A 131 22.74 -10.71 18.58
N TYR A 132 23.17 -10.18 17.44
CA TYR A 132 24.50 -10.40 16.88
C TYR A 132 25.40 -9.16 16.89
N GLU A 133 24.95 -8.06 17.50
CA GLU A 133 25.77 -6.86 17.82
C GLU A 133 26.29 -6.87 19.26
#